data_AF-A0A964FN77-F1
#
_entry.id   AF-A0A964FN77-F1
#
_cell.length_a   1.000
_cell.length_b   1.000
_cell.length_c   1.000
_cell.angle_alpha   90.00
_cell.angle_beta   90.00
_cell.angle_gamma   90.00
#
_symmetry.space_group_name_H-M   'P 1'
#
loop_
_entity.id
_entity.type
_entity.pdbx_description
1 polymer ?
#
loop_
_entity_poly.entity_id
_entity_poly.type
_entity_poly.pdbx_seq_one_letter_code
_entity_poly.pdbx_strand_id
1 'polypeptide(L)'
;MFDISFYSAKGEPSDSVRITAATYEWLAKSAFSKIGGESIDTQIYLDEENVILPLVELNQEIRQQLKKIFSEAIISESDVVLTKLGDSPSKEEYQSGTYRLRKMLELLKCVENENYQYLQRI
;
A
#
# COMPACT_ATOMS: atom_id res chain seq x y z
N MET A 1 -11.29 -8.58 -4.29
CA MET A 1 -10.23 -7.58 -4.57
C MET A 1 -10.29 -6.60 -3.41
N PHE A 2 -9.15 -6.17 -2.88
CA PHE A 2 -9.06 -5.32 -1.70
C PHE A 2 -8.44 -3.98 -2.08
N ASP A 3 -8.79 -2.92 -1.37
CA ASP A 3 -8.26 -1.59 -1.58
C ASP A 3 -7.53 -1.14 -0.31
N ILE A 4 -6.30 -0.64 -0.47
CA ILE A 4 -5.55 0.02 0.59
C ILE A 4 -5.60 1.52 0.28
N SER A 5 -6.31 2.28 1.11
CA SER A 5 -6.63 3.67 0.84
C SER A 5 -5.75 4.62 1.65
N PHE A 6 -5.38 5.74 1.04
CA PHE A 6 -4.60 6.81 1.62
C PHE A 6 -5.40 8.10 1.53
N TYR A 7 -5.65 8.70 2.69
CA TYR A 7 -6.48 9.89 2.79
C TYR A 7 -5.64 11.11 3.12
N SER A 8 -5.87 12.17 2.36
CA SER A 8 -5.31 13.49 2.56
C SER A 8 -6.13 14.33 3.54
N ALA A 9 -5.59 15.49 3.91
CA ALA A 9 -6.38 16.53 4.57
C ALA A 9 -7.47 17.08 3.63
N LYS A 10 -8.54 17.60 4.23
CA LYS A 10 -9.74 18.17 3.58
C LYS A 10 -9.46 18.82 2.21
N GLY A 11 -10.12 18.30 1.17
CA GLY A 11 -10.16 18.89 -0.18
C GLY A 11 -9.06 18.44 -1.13
N GLU A 12 -8.04 17.75 -0.64
CA GLU A 12 -6.99 17.17 -1.49
C GLU A 12 -7.39 15.78 -2.02
N PRO A 13 -6.88 15.34 -3.18
CA PRO A 13 -7.18 14.01 -3.71
C PRO A 13 -6.64 12.91 -2.80
N SER A 14 -7.47 11.93 -2.48
CA SER A 14 -7.08 10.66 -1.86
C SER A 14 -6.80 9.62 -2.94
N ASP A 15 -6.10 8.52 -2.61
CA ASP A 15 -5.79 7.46 -3.56
C ASP A 15 -5.93 6.07 -2.92
N SER A 16 -6.14 5.05 -3.74
CA SER A 16 -6.32 3.67 -3.32
C SER A 16 -5.52 2.71 -4.18
N VAL A 17 -4.75 1.84 -3.54
CA VAL A 17 -4.00 0.79 -4.24
C VAL A 17 -4.81 -0.50 -4.20
N ARG A 18 -5.32 -0.88 -5.38
CA ARG A 18 -6.13 -2.08 -5.56
C ARG A 18 -5.28 -3.33 -5.67
N ILE A 19 -5.48 -4.29 -4.77
CA ILE A 19 -4.68 -5.52 -4.66
C ILE A 19 -5.51 -6.81 -4.67
N THR A 20 -4.92 -7.91 -5.14
CA THR A 20 -5.54 -9.24 -5.07
C THR A 20 -5.60 -9.75 -3.63
N ALA A 21 -6.46 -10.74 -3.38
CA ALA A 21 -6.57 -11.42 -2.09
C ALA A 21 -5.24 -12.03 -1.64
N ALA A 22 -4.49 -12.64 -2.56
CA ALA A 22 -3.20 -13.25 -2.25
C ALA A 22 -2.15 -12.20 -1.79
N THR A 23 -2.11 -11.03 -2.43
CA THR A 23 -1.21 -9.95 -2.00
C THR A 23 -1.66 -9.34 -0.68
N TYR A 24 -2.97 -9.20 -0.47
CA TYR A 24 -3.52 -8.73 0.80
C TYR A 24 -3.16 -9.67 1.95
N GLU A 25 -3.38 -10.98 1.80
CA GLU A 25 -3.04 -11.97 2.83
C GLU A 25 -1.53 -11.97 3.14
N TRP A 26 -0.69 -11.78 2.12
CA TRP A 26 0.75 -11.64 2.29
C TRP A 26 1.12 -10.40 3.14
N LEU A 27 0.50 -9.25 2.86
CA LEU A 27 0.67 -8.03 3.67
C LEU A 27 0.14 -8.20 5.10
N ALA A 28 -1.01 -8.85 5.28
CA ALA A 28 -1.63 -9.09 6.57
C ALA A 28 -0.74 -9.97 7.49
N LYS A 29 0.07 -10.87 6.91
CA LYS A 29 1.02 -11.71 7.64
C LYS A 29 2.37 -11.04 7.87
N SER A 30 2.64 -9.89 7.25
CA SER A 30 3.91 -9.16 7.40
C SER A 30 3.83 -8.12 8.52
N ALA A 31 4.96 -7.45 8.79
CA ALA A 31 5.01 -6.37 9.76
C ALA A 31 4.17 -5.14 9.34
N PHE A 32 3.77 -5.04 8.06
CA PHE A 32 2.84 -3.99 7.59
C PHE A 32 1.55 -3.94 8.42
N SER A 33 1.00 -5.09 8.78
CA SER A 33 -0.25 -5.20 9.56
C SER A 33 -0.18 -4.57 10.96
N LYS A 34 1.03 -4.33 11.47
CA LYS A 34 1.28 -3.88 12.85
C LYS A 34 1.80 -2.44 12.94
N ILE A 35 2.34 -1.87 11.85
CA ILE A 35 3.00 -0.56 11.87
C ILE A 35 2.00 0.56 12.13
N GLY A 36 2.23 1.36 13.17
CA GLY A 36 1.30 2.42 13.58
C GLY A 36 0.17 1.94 14.48
N GLY A 37 0.25 0.68 14.96
CA GLY A 37 -0.69 0.14 15.93
C GLY A 37 -2.06 -0.22 15.36
N GLU A 38 -3.04 -0.29 16.26
CA GLU A 38 -4.44 -0.49 15.91
C GLU A 38 -4.97 0.72 15.15
N SER A 39 -5.81 0.46 14.15
CA SER A 39 -6.55 1.52 13.48
C SER A 39 -7.52 2.18 14.46
N ILE A 40 -7.60 3.50 14.44
CA ILE A 40 -8.46 4.29 15.32
C ILE A 40 -9.59 4.89 14.49
N ASP A 41 -10.82 4.80 15.00
CA ASP A 41 -11.99 5.44 14.40
C ASP A 41 -11.76 6.94 14.31
N THR A 42 -11.59 7.42 13.08
CA THR A 42 -11.21 8.79 12.77
C THR A 42 -12.27 9.40 11.85
N GLN A 43 -12.77 10.57 12.24
CA GLN A 43 -13.70 11.32 11.41
C GLN A 43 -12.94 12.08 10.31
N ILE A 44 -13.26 11.81 9.05
CA ILE A 44 -12.70 12.51 7.89
C ILE A 44 -13.83 13.02 6.98
N TYR A 45 -13.53 14.03 6.17
CA TYR A 45 -14.48 14.62 5.23
C TYR A 45 -14.19 14.12 3.82
N LEU A 46 -15.11 13.31 3.26
CA LEU A 46 -15.03 12.70 1.94
C LEU A 46 -16.35 12.91 1.21
N ASP A 47 -16.32 13.18 -0.09
CA ASP A 47 -17.51 13.26 -0.95
C ASP A 47 -18.65 14.11 -0.37
N GLU A 48 -18.29 15.29 0.17
CA GLU A 48 -19.21 16.25 0.79
C GLU A 48 -19.84 15.81 2.12
N GLU A 49 -19.39 14.69 2.69
CA GLU A 49 -19.91 14.14 3.94
C GLU A 49 -18.80 13.85 4.97
N ASN A 50 -19.15 13.84 6.25
CA ASN A 50 -18.25 13.37 7.30
C ASN A 50 -18.47 11.87 7.51
N VAL A 51 -17.42 11.08 7.33
CA VAL A 51 -17.43 9.63 7.55
C VAL A 51 -16.46 9.26 8.67
N ILE A 52 -16.76 8.16 9.37
CA ILE A 52 -15.88 7.59 10.40
C ILE A 52 -15.26 6.33 9.82
N LEU A 53 -13.93 6.28 9.77
CA LEU A 53 -13.19 5.13 9.26
C LEU A 53 -12.09 4.70 10.25
N PRO A 54 -11.75 3.40 10.30
CA PRO A 54 -10.63 2.91 11.10
C PRO A 54 -9.30 3.23 10.40
N LEU A 55 -8.60 4.26 10.87
CA LEU A 55 -7.41 4.82 10.21
C LEU A 55 -6.14 4.71 11.05
N VAL A 56 -5.01 4.68 10.37
CA VAL A 56 -3.66 4.81 10.95
C VAL A 56 -3.11 6.16 10.54
N GLU A 57 -2.65 6.96 11.50
CA GLU A 57 -2.01 8.24 11.22
C GLU A 57 -0.62 8.05 10.60
N LEU A 58 -0.33 8.75 9.50
CA LEU A 58 0.94 8.69 8.78
C LEU A 58 1.91 9.77 9.26
N ASN A 59 2.32 9.67 10.53
CA ASN A 59 3.41 10.49 11.05
C ASN A 59 4.78 10.08 10.48
N GLN A 60 5.82 10.87 10.78
CA GLN A 60 7.15 10.64 10.23
C GLN A 60 7.72 9.26 10.57
N GLU A 61 7.54 8.78 11.81
CA GLU A 61 8.04 7.48 12.25
C GLU A 61 7.35 6.34 11.49
N ILE A 62 6.01 6.36 11.44
CA ILE A 62 5.19 5.37 10.76
C ILE A 62 5.53 5.31 9.27
N ARG A 63 5.71 6.48 8.63
CA ARG A 63 6.15 6.54 7.23
C ARG A 63 7.51 5.88 7.02
N GLN A 64 8.50 6.15 7.89
CA GLN A 64 9.82 5.52 7.75
C GLN A 64 9.74 4.00 7.89
N GLN A 65 8.94 3.49 8.83
CA GLN A 65 8.71 2.07 8.99
C GLN A 65 8.03 1.45 7.76
N LEU A 66 6.98 2.10 7.22
CA LEU A 66 6.29 1.64 6.02
C LEU A 66 7.20 1.68 4.78
N LYS A 67 7.95 2.77 4.57
CA LYS A 67 8.93 2.89 3.48
C LYS A 67 9.94 1.76 3.53
N LYS A 68 10.45 1.44 4.72
CA LYS A 68 11.39 0.33 4.92
C LYS A 68 10.76 -1.00 4.49
N ILE A 69 9.56 -1.33 4.97
CA ILE A 69 8.88 -2.58 4.60
C ILE A 69 8.66 -2.67 3.10
N PHE A 70 8.12 -1.61 2.48
CA PHE A 70 7.85 -1.66 1.05
C PHE A 70 9.13 -1.72 0.22
N SER A 71 10.20 -1.05 0.64
CA SER A 71 11.51 -1.14 -0.02
C SER A 71 12.09 -2.55 0.07
N GLU A 72 12.04 -3.19 1.25
CA GLU A 72 12.49 -4.57 1.43
C GLU A 72 11.63 -5.55 0.60
N ALA A 73 10.31 -5.34 0.55
CA ALA A 73 9.40 -6.11 -0.28
C ALA A 73 9.71 -5.95 -1.78
N ILE A 74 10.01 -4.73 -2.23
CA ILE A 74 10.40 -4.44 -3.61
C ILE A 74 11.69 -5.17 -3.97
N ILE A 75 12.70 -5.16 -3.09
CA ILE A 75 13.95 -5.89 -3.32
C ILE A 75 13.68 -7.40 -3.45
N SER A 76 12.92 -7.97 -2.51
CA SER A 76 12.58 -9.40 -2.53
C SER A 76 11.77 -9.78 -3.78
N GLU A 77 10.79 -8.98 -4.18
CA GLU A 77 9.98 -9.26 -5.37
C GLU A 77 10.76 -9.01 -6.67
N SER A 78 11.75 -8.13 -6.66
CA SER A 78 12.65 -7.93 -7.81
C SER A 78 13.47 -9.19 -8.07
N ASP A 79 13.97 -9.85 -7.03
CA ASP A 79 14.68 -11.13 -7.16
C ASP A 79 13.77 -12.24 -7.74
N VAL A 80 12.52 -12.30 -7.27
CA VAL A 80 11.50 -13.23 -7.81
C VAL A 80 11.23 -12.95 -9.28
N VAL A 81 11.07 -11.68 -9.65
CA VAL A 81 10.89 -11.25 -11.05
C VAL A 81 12.07 -11.69 -11.88
N LEU A 82 13.31 -11.34 -11.50
CA LEU A 82 14.51 -11.66 -12.27
C LEU A 82 14.77 -13.17 -12.39
N THR A 83 14.36 -13.96 -11.40
CA THR A 83 14.53 -15.43 -11.42
C THR A 83 13.46 -16.12 -12.28
N LYS A 84 12.21 -15.60 -12.27
CA LYS A 84 11.08 -16.26 -12.93
C LYS A 84 10.80 -15.73 -14.33
N LEU A 85 11.02 -14.45 -14.57
CA LEU A 85 10.90 -13.85 -15.89
C LEU A 85 12.22 -14.10 -16.60
N GLY A 86 12.25 -15.13 -17.46
CA GLY A 86 13.36 -15.35 -18.38
C GLY A 86 13.53 -14.17 -19.34
N ASP A 87 14.42 -14.31 -20.33
CA ASP A 87 14.85 -13.18 -21.16
C ASP A 87 13.77 -12.60 -22.09
N SER A 88 12.69 -13.33 -22.34
CA SER A 88 11.62 -12.91 -23.28
C SER A 88 10.25 -13.43 -22.83
N PRO A 89 9.69 -12.88 -21.74
CA PRO A 89 8.39 -13.32 -21.24
C PRO A 89 7.28 -12.85 -22.18
N SER A 90 6.21 -13.64 -22.28
CA SER A 90 4.97 -13.17 -22.88
C SER A 90 4.37 -12.02 -22.05
N LYS A 91 3.42 -11.30 -22.64
CA LYS A 91 2.71 -10.21 -21.95
C LYS A 91 2.02 -10.70 -20.67
N GLU A 92 1.42 -11.89 -20.71
CA GLU A 92 0.70 -12.48 -19.57
C GLU A 92 1.66 -12.89 -18.45
N GLU A 93 2.78 -13.52 -18.81
CA GLU A 93 3.85 -13.85 -17.86
C GLU A 93 4.44 -12.60 -17.24
N TYR A 94 4.71 -11.56 -18.03
CA TYR A 94 5.19 -10.28 -17.53
C TYR A 94 4.18 -9.66 -16.55
N GLN A 95 2.91 -9.59 -16.93
CA GLN A 95 1.88 -9.00 -16.08
C GLN A 95 1.71 -9.77 -14.76
N SER A 96 1.64 -11.10 -14.82
CA SER A 96 1.53 -11.95 -13.64
C SER A 96 2.78 -11.88 -12.77
N GLY A 97 3.96 -12.04 -13.38
CA GLY A 97 5.26 -12.06 -12.70
C GLY A 97 5.63 -10.75 -12.04
N THR A 98 5.23 -9.61 -12.60
CA THR A 98 5.52 -8.27 -12.04
C THR A 98 4.39 -7.69 -11.19
N TYR A 99 3.27 -8.39 -11.01
CA TYR A 99 2.09 -7.82 -10.38
C TYR A 99 2.38 -7.31 -8.96
N ARG A 100 2.93 -8.16 -8.09
CA ARG A 100 3.16 -7.80 -6.69
C ARG A 100 4.21 -6.69 -6.57
N LEU A 101 5.30 -6.76 -7.34
CA LEU A 101 6.31 -5.71 -7.42
C LEU A 101 5.68 -4.34 -7.75
N ARG A 102 4.83 -4.27 -8.77
CA ARG A 102 4.13 -3.04 -9.15
C ARG A 102 3.25 -2.52 -8.02
N LYS A 103 2.54 -3.39 -7.29
CA LYS A 103 1.72 -2.99 -6.15
C LYS A 103 2.54 -2.50 -4.95
N MET A 104 3.70 -3.08 -4.69
CA MET A 104 4.59 -2.55 -3.63
C MET A 104 5.15 -1.17 -4.01
N LEU A 105 5.46 -0.95 -5.29
CA LEU A 105 5.87 0.37 -5.80
C LEU A 105 4.74 1.41 -5.72
N GLU A 106 3.51 1.04 -6.06
CA GLU A 106 2.33 1.91 -5.89
C GLU A 106 2.15 2.29 -4.42
N LEU A 107 2.17 1.32 -3.49
CA LEU A 107 2.05 1.57 -2.05
C LEU A 107 3.18 2.46 -1.51
N LEU A 108 4.43 2.22 -1.94
CA LEU A 108 5.56 3.04 -1.53
C LEU A 108 5.36 4.51 -1.94
N LYS A 109 4.92 4.76 -3.18
CA LYS A 109 4.64 6.12 -3.66
C LYS A 109 3.55 6.80 -2.85
N CYS A 110 2.51 6.08 -2.45
CA CYS A 110 1.49 6.63 -1.56
C CYS A 110 2.09 7.00 -0.19
N VAL A 111 2.91 6.14 0.42
CA VAL A 111 3.57 6.46 1.69
C VAL A 111 4.55 7.65 1.57
N GLU A 112 5.17 7.83 0.41
CA GLU A 112 6.06 8.97 0.12
C GLU A 112 5.31 10.28 -0.09
N ASN A 113 4.04 10.23 -0.48
CA ASN A 113 3.21 11.41 -0.64
C ASN A 113 2.90 12.04 0.73
N GLU A 114 3.52 13.19 1.00
CA GLU A 114 3.39 13.92 2.27
C GLU A 114 1.97 14.47 2.49
N ASN A 115 1.16 14.59 1.43
CA ASN A 115 -0.22 15.07 1.53
C ASN A 115 -1.16 14.06 2.20
N TYR A 116 -0.82 12.77 2.18
CA TYR A 116 -1.67 11.73 2.80
C TYR A 116 -1.43 11.65 4.30
N GLN A 117 -2.44 11.96 5.10
CA GLN A 117 -2.33 11.95 6.56
C GLN A 117 -2.74 10.62 7.17
N TYR A 118 -3.53 9.82 6.45
CA TYR A 118 -4.09 8.60 7.00
C TYR A 118 -3.98 7.43 6.04
N LEU A 119 -3.86 6.24 6.60
CA LEU A 119 -3.86 4.95 5.92
C LEU A 119 -5.04 4.12 6.43
N GLN A 120 -5.87 3.62 5.51
CA GLN A 120 -6.83 2.56 5.77
C GLN A 120 -6.30 1.25 5.19
N ARG A 121 -6.06 0.28 6.07
CA ARG A 121 -5.57 -1.05 5.68
C ARG A 121 -6.68 -1.98 5.15
N ILE A 122 -7.96 -1.67 5.47
CA ILE A 122 -9.16 -2.50 5.24
C ILE A 122 -10.36 -1.62 4.96
#